data_AF-A0ABD7PDB5-F1
#
_entry.id   AF-A0ABD7PDB5-F1
#
_cell.length_a   1.000
_cell.length_b   1.000
_cell.length_c   1.000
_cell.angle_alpha   90.00
_cell.angle_beta   90.00
_cell.angle_gamma   90.00
#
_symmetry.space_group_name_H-M   'P 1'
#
loop_
_entity.id
_entity.type
_entity.pdbx_description
1 polymer ?
#
loop_
_entity_poly.entity_id
_entity_poly.type
_entity_poly.pdbx_seq_one_letter_code
_entity_poly.pdbx_strand_id
1 'polypeptide(L)'
;MDGSVRDMQYTWFTSGKNWRKTGAFGPWLVTNDEIRDPQDLAISTWLNGNRVQHDTTQNMVRSVAALVEYISRFSPLEAGAPGGVGKKTDTSLINVRRGCD
;
A
#
# COMPACT_ATOMS: atom_id res chain seq x y z
N MET A 1 2.31 3.16 7.94
CA MET A 1 3.74 3.32 8.27
C MET A 1 4.38 1.95 8.33
N ASP A 2 5.43 1.76 7.53
CA ASP A 2 6.21 0.52 7.44
C ASP A 2 7.47 0.64 8.32
N GLY A 3 7.31 0.36 9.62
CA GLY A 3 8.40 0.41 10.59
C GLY A 3 9.45 -0.67 10.33
N SER A 4 10.73 -0.30 10.47
CA SER A 4 11.87 -1.18 10.20
C SER A 4 12.87 -1.18 11.33
N VAL A 5 13.10 -2.34 11.96
CA VAL A 5 14.16 -2.52 12.96
C VAL A 5 15.42 -2.98 12.23
N ARG A 6 16.28 -2.03 11.84
CA ARG A 6 17.41 -2.30 10.94
C ARG A 6 18.44 -3.25 11.52
N ASP A 7 18.66 -3.21 12.83
CA ASP A 7 19.55 -4.14 13.52
C ASP A 7 19.09 -5.60 13.43
N MET A 8 17.82 -5.81 13.09
CA MET A 8 17.21 -7.14 12.94
C MET A 8 16.97 -7.53 11.48
N GLN A 9 17.53 -6.79 10.53
CA GLN A 9 17.48 -7.11 9.09
C GLN A 9 18.87 -7.51 8.60
N TYR A 10 19.22 -8.77 8.84
CA TYR A 10 20.44 -9.37 8.32
C TYR A 10 20.20 -9.87 6.88
N THR A 11 20.20 -11.18 6.66
CA THR A 11 20.00 -11.79 5.34
C THR A 11 18.57 -11.63 4.80
N TRP A 12 17.57 -11.63 5.68
CA TRP A 12 16.15 -11.55 5.32
C TRP A 12 15.47 -10.39 6.05
N PHE A 13 14.56 -9.71 5.36
CA PHE A 13 13.87 -8.54 5.92
C PHE A 13 12.77 -8.91 6.91
N THR A 14 12.26 -10.15 6.88
CA THR A 14 11.11 -10.61 7.67
C THR A 14 11.26 -10.33 9.17
N SER A 15 12.43 -10.63 9.74
CA SER A 15 12.71 -10.44 11.17
C SER A 15 12.70 -8.98 11.61
N GLY A 16 13.00 -8.03 10.72
CA GLY A 16 12.98 -6.60 11.05
C GLY A 16 11.75 -5.83 10.56
N LYS A 17 10.74 -6.52 10.02
CA LYS A 17 9.50 -5.93 9.48
C LYS A 17 8.23 -6.27 10.26
N ASN A 18 8.23 -7.34 11.05
CA ASN A 18 7.04 -7.89 11.71
C ASN A 18 7.00 -7.68 13.24
N TRP A 19 7.57 -6.59 13.74
CA TRP A 19 7.57 -6.29 15.17
C TRP A 19 6.20 -5.78 15.64
N ARG A 20 5.89 -6.01 16.92
CA ARG A 20 4.62 -5.59 17.49
C ARG A 20 4.44 -4.07 17.38
N LYS A 21 3.30 -3.62 16.86
CA LYS A 21 2.92 -2.20 16.68
C LYS A 21 3.78 -1.41 15.67
N THR A 22 4.45 -2.06 14.70
CA THR A 22 5.25 -1.34 13.69
C THR A 22 4.59 -1.19 12.31
N GLY A 23 3.42 -1.82 12.10
CA GLY A 23 2.67 -1.78 10.84
C GLY A 23 1.39 -0.95 10.91
N ALA A 24 1.49 0.32 11.32
CA ALA A 24 0.31 1.18 11.43
C ALA A 24 -0.33 1.45 10.05
N PHE A 25 -1.66 1.43 9.94
CA PHE A 25 -2.42 1.79 8.74
C PHE A 25 -3.66 2.60 9.15
N GLY A 26 -4.29 3.31 8.21
CA GLY A 26 -5.42 4.19 8.46
C GLY A 26 -5.04 5.68 8.37
N PRO A 27 -5.88 6.60 8.88
CA PRO A 27 -7.00 6.37 9.80
C PRO A 27 -8.27 5.73 9.18
N TRP A 28 -8.43 5.79 7.86
CA TRP A 28 -9.53 5.15 7.12
C TRP A 28 -9.05 4.78 5.70
N LEU A 29 -9.92 4.13 4.93
CA LEU A 29 -9.73 3.86 3.51
C LEU A 29 -10.54 4.89 2.71
N VAL A 30 -9.93 5.46 1.67
CA VAL A 30 -10.61 6.36 0.72
C VAL A 30 -11.02 5.59 -0.53
N THR A 31 -12.14 5.98 -1.13
CA THR A 31 -12.63 5.35 -2.36
C THR A 31 -12.00 5.97 -3.60
N ASN A 32 -12.11 5.28 -4.75
CA ASN A 32 -11.50 5.73 -6.01
C ASN A 32 -12.14 7.03 -6.55
N ASP A 33 -13.38 7.34 -6.20
CA ASP A 33 -14.01 8.60 -6.57
C ASP A 33 -13.42 9.81 -5.82
N GLU A 34 -12.79 9.60 -4.66
CA GLU A 34 -12.10 10.65 -3.90
C GLU A 34 -10.69 10.95 -4.44
N ILE A 35 -10.06 9.97 -5.11
CA ILE A 35 -8.69 10.06 -5.63
C ILE A 35 -8.70 9.97 -7.15
N ARG A 36 -8.52 11.12 -7.82
CA ARG A 36 -8.55 11.20 -9.30
C ARG A 36 -7.40 10.43 -9.97
N ASP A 37 -6.20 10.54 -9.41
CA ASP A 37 -5.01 9.84 -9.92
C ASP A 37 -4.18 9.31 -8.74
N PRO A 38 -4.11 7.97 -8.54
CA PRO A 38 -3.30 7.38 -7.48
C PRO A 38 -1.78 7.53 -7.75
N GLN A 39 -1.39 7.86 -8.98
CA GLN A 39 0.01 8.10 -9.35
C GLN A 39 0.47 9.54 -9.09
N ASP A 40 -0.41 10.42 -8.60
CA ASP A 40 -0.10 11.81 -8.29
C ASP A 40 -0.54 12.22 -6.88
N LEU A 41 0.13 11.66 -5.87
CA LEU A 41 -0.16 11.91 -4.46
C LEU A 41 1.09 12.36 -3.71
N ALA A 42 1.01 13.49 -3.01
CA ALA A 42 2.06 13.96 -2.12
C ALA A 42 2.07 13.15 -0.81
N ILE A 43 3.26 12.70 -0.40
CA ILE A 43 3.49 11.93 0.83
C ILE A 43 4.45 12.71 1.72
N SER A 44 4.13 12.85 3.01
CA SER A 44 5.00 13.52 3.98
C SER A 44 4.98 12.81 5.31
N THR A 45 6.12 12.80 6.00
CA THR A 45 6.24 12.32 7.39
C THR A 45 6.81 13.43 8.26
N TRP A 46 6.21 13.59 9.43
CA TRP A 46 6.58 14.58 10.43
C TRP A 46 7.05 13.90 11.71
N LEU A 47 8.12 14.42 12.31
CA LEU A 47 8.64 14.00 13.61
C LEU A 47 8.76 15.23 14.50
N ASN A 48 7.98 15.28 15.58
CA ASN A 48 7.98 16.39 16.54
C ASN A 48 7.83 17.77 15.86
N GLY A 49 6.93 17.87 14.87
CA GLY A 49 6.70 19.09 14.11
C GLY A 49 7.70 19.38 12.99
N ASN A 50 8.76 18.58 12.84
CA ASN A 50 9.73 18.72 11.75
C ASN A 50 9.41 17.75 10.61
N ARG A 51 9.37 18.24 9.37
CA ARG A 51 9.18 17.39 8.19
C ARG A 51 10.48 16.62 7.92
N VAL A 52 10.45 15.31 8.10
CA VAL A 52 11.62 14.42 7.94
C VAL A 52 11.59 13.63 6.63
N GLN A 53 10.43 13.56 5.97
CA GLN A 53 10.28 12.95 4.64
C GLN A 53 9.23 13.71 3.84
N HIS A 54 9.50 13.90 2.54
CA HIS A 54 8.59 14.50 1.59
C HIS A 54 8.85 13.92 0.20
N ASP A 55 7.82 13.39 -0.46
CA ASP A 55 7.92 12.78 -1.78
C ASP A 55 6.55 12.80 -2.50
N THR A 56 6.50 12.29 -3.73
CA THR A 56 5.28 12.09 -4.51
C THR A 56 5.22 10.68 -5.11
N THR A 57 4.01 10.11 -5.25
CA THR A 57 3.82 8.82 -5.94
C THR A 57 4.23 8.87 -7.42
N GLN A 58 4.38 10.04 -8.03
CA GLN A 58 4.94 10.15 -9.39
C GLN A 58 6.36 9.57 -9.48
N ASN A 59 7.11 9.58 -8.38
CA ASN A 59 8.49 9.07 -8.33
C ASN A 59 8.57 7.54 -8.18
N MET A 60 7.44 6.82 -8.13
CA MET A 60 7.45 5.37 -8.08
C MET A 60 8.07 4.78 -9.35
N VAL A 61 9.00 3.84 -9.19
CA VAL A 61 9.64 3.12 -10.31
C VAL A 61 8.63 2.34 -11.17
N ARG A 62 7.52 1.91 -10.57
CA ARG A 62 6.41 1.21 -11.23
C ARG A 62 5.10 1.89 -10.86
N SER A 63 4.20 2.05 -11.84
CA SER A 63 2.89 2.62 -11.56
C SER A 63 2.03 1.70 -10.69
N VAL A 64 1.03 2.26 -10.02
CA VAL A 64 0.06 1.49 -9.23
C VAL A 64 -0.63 0.43 -10.10
N ALA A 65 -1.03 0.79 -11.33
CA ALA A 65 -1.62 -0.14 -12.28
C ALA A 65 -0.67 -1.29 -12.65
N ALA A 66 0.61 -1.01 -12.88
CA ALA A 66 1.61 -2.03 -13.20
C ALA A 66 1.87 -2.99 -12.03
N LEU A 67 1.82 -2.50 -10.79
CA LEU A 67 1.94 -3.34 -9.59
C LEU A 67 0.74 -4.28 -9.44
N VAL A 68 -0.48 -3.76 -9.64
CA VAL A 68 -1.72 -4.57 -9.59
C VAL A 68 -1.68 -5.65 -10.68
N GLU A 69 -1.31 -5.30 -11.90
CA GLU A 69 -1.14 -6.24 -13.01
C GLU A 69 -0.12 -7.33 -12.65
N TYR A 70 1.06 -6.94 -12.19
CA TYR A 70 2.14 -7.87 -11.85
C TYR A 70 1.75 -8.87 -10.77
N ILE A 71 1.17 -8.41 -9.66
CA ILE A 71 0.77 -9.26 -8.53
C ILE A 71 -0.35 -10.22 -8.95
N SER A 72 -1.30 -9.74 -9.75
CA SER A 72 -2.44 -10.54 -10.24
C SER A 72 -2.02 -11.75 -11.09
N ARG A 73 -0.80 -11.76 -11.65
CA ARG A 73 -0.29 -12.88 -12.46
C ARG A 73 -0.05 -14.16 -11.66
N PHE A 74 0.26 -14.04 -10.37
CA PHE A 74 0.59 -15.19 -9.52
C PHE A 74 -0.25 -15.27 -8.24
N SER A 75 -1.00 -14.22 -7.92
CA SER A 75 -1.90 -14.19 -6.77
C SER A 75 -3.22 -13.54 -7.19
N PRO A 76 -4.34 -14.30 -7.26
CA PRO A 76 -5.67 -13.71 -7.39
C PRO A 76 -5.88 -12.64 -6.31
N LEU A 77 -6.36 -11.47 -6.71
CA LEU A 77 -6.64 -10.37 -5.80
C LEU A 77 -8.10 -10.46 -5.35
N GLU A 78 -8.32 -10.58 -4.06
CA GLU A 78 -9.65 -10.57 -3.44
C GLU A 78 -9.94 -9.21 -2.83
N ALA A 79 -11.19 -8.76 -2.92
CA ALA A 79 -11.63 -7.55 -2.25
C ALA A 79 -11.50 -7.71 -0.73
N GLY A 80 -10.64 -6.90 -0.12
CA GLY A 80 -10.40 -6.93 1.31
C GLY A 80 -9.45 -5.82 1.77
N ALA A 81 -9.54 -5.48 3.05
CA ALA A 81 -8.55 -4.62 3.69
C ALA A 81 -7.18 -5.35 3.75
N PRO A 82 -6.05 -4.62 3.71
CA PRO A 82 -4.74 -5.21 3.95
C PRO A 82 -4.75 -6.00 5.27
N GLY A 83 -4.21 -7.23 5.24
CA GLY A 83 -4.59 -8.34 6.13
C GLY A 83 -4.85 -8.00 7.61
N GLY A 84 -6.06 -8.36 8.08
CA GLY A 84 -6.33 -8.58 9.50
C GLY A 84 -7.65 -8.07 10.07
N VAL A 85 -8.42 -7.20 9.40
CA VAL A 85 -9.71 -6.72 9.94
C VAL A 85 -10.66 -6.35 8.81
N GLY A 86 -11.87 -6.92 8.80
CA GLY A 86 -13.01 -6.32 8.12
C GLY A 86 -13.82 -7.27 7.23
N LYS A 87 -15.07 -7.51 7.66
CA LYS A 87 -16.15 -8.15 6.90
C LYS A 87 -16.26 -7.56 5.49
N LYS A 88 -16.69 -8.39 4.53
CA LYS A 88 -17.06 -8.00 3.16
C LYS A 88 -17.91 -6.72 3.18
N THR A 89 -17.35 -5.61 2.72
CA THR A 89 -18.13 -4.47 2.26
C THR A 89 -18.00 -4.43 0.75
N ASP A 90 -19.16 -4.43 0.11
CA ASP A 90 -19.35 -4.28 -1.33
C ASP A 90 -18.90 -2.88 -1.75
N THR A 91 -17.59 -2.70 -1.86
CA THR A 91 -16.98 -1.55 -2.52
C THR A 91 -16.57 -2.06 -3.88
N SER A 92 -17.12 -1.46 -4.93
CA SER A 92 -16.79 -1.70 -6.33
C SER A 92 -15.34 -1.34 -6.60
N LEU A 93 -14.44 -2.25 -6.22
CA LEU A 93 -13.03 -2.19 -6.52
C LEU A 93 -12.84 -2.58 -7.97
N ILE A 94 -11.93 -1.85 -8.63
CA ILE A 94 -11.37 -2.05 -9.96
C ILE A 94 -11.74 -3.41 -10.55
N ASN A 95 -12.75 -3.42 -11.42
CA ASN A 95 -13.06 -4.58 -12.25
C ASN A 95 -11.91 -4.72 -13.25
N VAL A 96 -10.90 -5.52 -12.91
CA VAL A 96 -9.97 -6.07 -13.91
C VAL A 96 -10.78 -7.10 -14.70
N ARG A 97 -11.64 -6.63 -15.62
CA ARG A 97 -12.19 -7.48 -16.65
C ARG A 97 -11.01 -7.93 -17.51
N ARG A 98 -10.75 -9.24 -17.56
CA ARG A 98 -9.86 -9.80 -18.58
C ARG A 98 -10.38 -9.35 -19.95
N GLY A 99 -9.61 -8.52 -20.63
CA GLY A 99 -9.75 -8.31 -22.06
C GLY A 99 -9.17 -9.52 -22.79
N CYS A 100 -10.07 -10.43 -23.15
CA CYS A 100 -10.03 -11.44 -24.22
C CYS A 100 -8.84 -12.42 -24.39
N ASP A 101 -9.30 -13.65 -24.68
CA ASP A 101 -8.73 -14.74 -25.49
C ASP A 101 -7.53 -15.55 -25.00
#